data_AF-A0A2K9NN38-F1
#
_entry.id   AF-A0A2K9NN38-F1
#
_cell.length_a   1.000
_cell.length_b   1.000
_cell.length_c   1.000
_cell.angle_alpha   90.00
_cell.angle_beta   90.00
_cell.angle_gamma   90.00
#
_symmetry.space_group_name_H-M   'P 1'
#
loop_
_entity.id
_entity.type
_entity.pdbx_description
1 polymer ?
#
loop_
_entity_poly.entity_id
_entity_poly.type
_entity_poly.pdbx_seq_one_letter_code
_entity_poly.pdbx_strand_id
1 'polypeptide(L)' 'SAVQVKNVVYRNILGTSASDMAITFDCSKNYPCQDIVLDKVNIKGGQATCSNANVTDKGAVLPQC' A
#
# COMPACT_ATOMS: atom_id res chain seq x y z
N SER A 1 16.44 -7.41 -10.48
CA SER A 1 16.48 -7.31 -9.01
C SER A 1 15.76 -8.50 -8.39
N ALA A 2 16.35 -9.11 -7.35
CA ALA A 2 15.82 -10.28 -6.64
C ALA A 2 15.44 -9.94 -5.18
N VAL A 3 15.13 -8.67 -4.90
CA VAL A 3 14.87 -8.19 -3.54
C VAL A 3 13.40 -8.41 -3.22
N GLN A 4 13.13 -9.23 -2.22
CA GLN A 4 11.80 -9.46 -1.70
C GLN A 4 11.52 -8.51 -0.53
N VAL A 5 10.47 -7.71 -0.65
CA VAL A 5 9.99 -6.84 0.43
C VAL A 5 8.94 -7.59 1.26
N LYS A 6 9.15 -7.69 2.57
CA LYS A 6 8.19 -8.33 3.47
C LYS A 6 8.14 -7.74 4.87
N ASN A 7 7.04 -7.96 5.58
CA ASN A 7 6.81 -7.52 6.96
C ASN A 7 6.93 -6.00 7.13
N VAL A 8 6.23 -5.24 6.28
CA VAL A 8 6.25 -3.77 6.33
C VAL A 8 4.94 -3.27 6.89
N VAL A 9 5.01 -2.32 7.83
CA VAL A 9 3.83 -1.70 8.44
C VAL A 9 3.85 -0.21 8.15
N TYR A 10 2.81 0.27 7.45
CA TYR A 10 2.52 1.69 7.27
C TYR A 10 1.42 2.06 8.26
N ARG A 11 1.69 3.00 9.17
CA ARG A 11 0.76 3.32 10.27
C ARG A 11 0.54 4.80 10.44
N ASN A 12 -0.72 5.18 10.71
CA ASN A 12 -1.15 6.55 11.03
C ASN A 12 -0.78 7.57 9.96
N ILE A 13 -0.96 7.23 8.69
CA ILE A 13 -0.72 8.15 7.57
C ILE A 13 -2.03 8.84 7.23
N LEU A 14 -2.08 10.16 7.38
CA LEU A 14 -3.28 10.97 7.14
C LEU A 14 -2.95 12.13 6.23
N GLY A 15 -3.78 12.42 5.23
CA GLY A 15 -3.55 13.56 4.34
C GLY A 15 -4.42 13.58 3.11
N THR A 16 -3.94 14.25 2.07
CA THR A 16 -4.57 14.38 0.75
C THR A 16 -3.55 14.09 -0.34
N SER A 17 -3.95 13.36 -1.38
CA SER A 17 -3.13 13.18 -2.58
C SER A 17 -3.37 14.32 -3.56
N ALA A 18 -2.29 14.88 -4.11
CA ALA A 18 -2.37 15.79 -5.27
C ALA A 18 -2.33 15.03 -6.61
N SER A 19 -1.92 13.76 -6.59
CA SER A 19 -1.85 12.87 -7.76
C SER A 19 -3.04 11.93 -7.84
N ASP A 20 -3.33 11.46 -9.06
CA ASP A 20 -4.38 10.47 -9.33
C ASP A 20 -4.15 9.15 -8.60
N MET A 21 -2.89 8.80 -8.32
CA MET A 21 -2.51 7.64 -7.51
C MET A 21 -2.00 8.14 -6.16
N ALA A 22 -2.66 7.73 -5.09
CA ALA A 22 -2.30 8.04 -3.71
C ALA A 22 -1.40 6.96 -3.10
N ILE A 23 -1.65 5.69 -3.46
CA ILE A 23 -0.89 4.54 -2.98
C ILE A 23 -0.54 3.66 -4.17
N THR A 24 0.73 3.32 -4.31
CA THR A 24 1.21 2.43 -5.38
C THR A 24 2.13 1.37 -4.79
N PHE A 25 1.68 0.11 -4.84
CA PHE A 25 2.51 -1.05 -4.59
C PHE A 25 2.74 -1.78 -5.90
N ASP A 26 3.90 -1.59 -6.51
CA ASP A 26 4.27 -2.30 -7.74
C ASP A 26 5.44 -3.25 -7.48
N CYS A 27 5.10 -4.50 -7.19
CA CYS A 27 6.05 -5.54 -6.82
C CYS A 27 6.29 -6.51 -7.98
N SER A 28 7.45 -7.17 -7.99
CA SER A 28 7.79 -8.13 -9.03
C SER A 28 6.89 -9.37 -8.95
N LYS A 29 6.46 -9.89 -10.10
CA LYS A 29 5.77 -11.20 -10.18
C LYS A 29 6.62 -12.35 -9.63
N ASN A 30 7.93 -12.30 -9.82
CA ASN A 30 8.85 -13.34 -9.37
C ASN A 30 9.19 -13.22 -7.88
N TYR A 31 9.08 -12.02 -7.32
CA TYR A 31 9.36 -11.71 -5.91
C TYR A 31 8.26 -10.78 -5.38
N PRO A 32 7.05 -11.31 -5.13
CA PRO A 32 5.92 -10.50 -4.68
C PRO A 32 6.18 -9.92 -3.28
N CYS A 33 5.58 -8.77 -3.01
CA CYS A 33 5.59 -8.19 -1.67
C CYS A 33 4.68 -9.00 -0.74
N GLN A 34 5.15 -9.30 0.46
CA GLN A 34 4.44 -10.14 1.42
C GLN A 34 4.27 -9.42 2.76
N ASP A 35 3.18 -9.68 3.47
CA ASP A 35 2.95 -9.14 4.81
C ASP A 35 3.09 -7.60 4.89
N ILE A 36 2.52 -6.89 3.90
CA ILE A 36 2.37 -5.43 3.96
C ILE A 36 1.11 -5.12 4.77
N VAL A 37 1.21 -4.26 5.78
CA VAL A 37 0.07 -3.87 6.62
C VAL A 37 -0.15 -2.37 6.54
N LEU A 38 -1.36 -1.95 6.18
CA LEU A 38 -1.82 -0.57 6.28
C LEU A 38 -2.67 -0.42 7.54
N ASP A 39 -2.21 0.36 8.52
CA ASP A 39 -2.89 0.54 9.81
C ASP A 39 -3.27 2.01 10.00
N LYS A 40 -4.56 2.34 9.87
CA LYS A 40 -5.08 3.73 9.93
C LYS A 40 -4.40 4.65 8.90
N VAL A 41 -4.51 4.29 7.63
CA VAL A 41 -3.95 5.05 6.50
C VAL A 41 -5.08 5.70 5.72
N ASN A 42 -5.27 7.00 5.86
CA ASN A 42 -6.35 7.74 5.20
C ASN A 42 -5.80 8.91 4.38
N ILE A 43 -5.61 8.68 3.09
CA ILE A 43 -5.23 9.68 2.11
C ILE A 43 -6.47 10.01 1.27
N LYS A 44 -6.92 11.26 1.34
CA LYS A 44 -8.08 11.74 0.58
C LYS A 44 -7.67 12.12 -0.84
N GLY A 45 -8.41 11.65 -1.81
CA GLY A 45 -8.10 11.88 -3.22
C GLY A 45 -7.08 10.88 -3.75
N GLY A 46 -7.17 10.61 -5.06
CA GLY A 46 -6.40 9.56 -5.73
C GLY A 46 -6.91 8.14 -5.43
N GLN A 47 -6.35 7.17 -6.14
CA GLN A 47 -6.65 5.74 -6.03
C GLN A 47 -5.44 4.96 -5.47
N ALA A 48 -5.67 3.72 -5.07
CA ALA A 48 -4.61 2.78 -4.76
C ALA A 48 -4.44 1.77 -5.91
N THR A 49 -3.20 1.42 -6.23
CA THR A 49 -2.89 0.34 -7.18
C THR A 49 -1.91 -0.64 -6.56
N CYS A 50 -2.26 -1.93 -6.60
CA CYS A 50 -1.56 -2.95 -5.83
C CYS A 50 -1.31 -4.17 -6.74
N SER A 51 -0.08 -4.27 -7.22
CA SER A 51 0.40 -5.27 -8.18
C SER A 51 1.39 -6.21 -7.51
N ASN A 52 1.04 -7.50 -7.44
CA ASN A 52 1.85 -8.56 -6.82
C ASN A 52 2.25 -8.24 -5.36
N ALA A 53 1.37 -7.57 -4.63
CA ALA A 53 1.57 -7.20 -3.24
C ALA A 53 0.45 -7.79 -2.38
N ASN A 54 0.82 -8.53 -1.34
CA ASN A 54 -0.12 -8.98 -0.33
C ASN A 54 -0.23 -7.88 0.76
N VAL A 55 -1.32 -7.13 0.70
CA VAL A 55 -1.61 -6.01 1.59
C VAL A 55 -2.77 -6.38 2.52
N THR A 56 -2.62 -6.10 3.80
CA THR A 56 -3.64 -6.28 4.82
C THR A 56 -3.99 -4.94 5.43
N ASP A 57 -5.27 -4.61 5.41
CA ASP A 57 -5.76 -3.38 5.99
C ASP A 57 -6.22 -3.57 7.44
N LYS A 58 -5.84 -2.63 8.29
CA LYS A 58 -6.15 -2.60 9.72
C LYS A 58 -6.71 -1.22 10.09
N GLY A 59 -7.93 -1.21 10.61
CA GLY A 59 -8.62 0.05 10.92
C GLY A 59 -9.09 0.79 9.67
N ALA A 60 -9.23 2.12 9.75
CA ALA A 60 -9.73 2.92 8.64
C ALA A 60 -8.62 3.13 7.59
N VAL A 61 -8.78 2.51 6.42
CA VAL A 61 -7.85 2.65 5.30
C VAL A 61 -8.57 3.19 4.05
N LEU A 62 -8.00 4.21 3.43
CA LEU A 62 -8.49 4.84 2.20
C LEU A 62 -7.32 5.54 1.46
N PRO A 63 -7.18 5.39 0.12
CA PRO A 63 -7.87 4.42 -0.73
C PRO A 63 -7.46 2.97 -0.44
N GLN A 64 -8.33 2.02 -0.81
CA GLN A 64 -8.12 0.58 -0.59
C GLN A 64 -7.40 -0.06 -1.79
N CYS A 65 -6.44 -0.94 -1.48
CA CYS A 65 -6.06 -2.04 -2.36
C CYS A 65 -7.21 -3.07 -2.39
#